data_AF-A0A357XQY4-F1
#
_entry.id   AF-A0A357XQY4-F1
#
_cell.length_a   1.000
_cell.length_b   1.000
_cell.length_c   1.000
_cell.angle_alpha   90.00
_cell.angle_beta   90.00
_cell.angle_gamma   90.00
#
_symmetry.space_group_name_H-M   'P 1'
#
loop_
_entity.id
_entity.type
_entity.pdbx_description
1 polymer ?
#
loop_
_entity_poly.entity_id
_entity_poly.type
_entity_poly.pdbx_seq_one_letter_code
_entity_poly.pdbx_strand_id
1 'polypeptide(L)'
;MRNRRAVSVLATIVLLGILGIFAKQYLKNRSMDAREILSTRSVTGKDVLLAIRKDNDAIKIITLTNGTQAPMGYHVTYPRLNGVNTHYEITSPSGYVVLALKRVVRQDNKTKAVTYTPYTKGIDSPKLQKEGLIYLKDKLEKAEHDLDAKKIRSLAYGGKVTSAIPKDVALTLAIIEHIDPARFNAGTPVEQLVGEVLVILATNRENAYRYSISKAGARGQFQFMPRTYAAIDRRYSQAELIDNFGDGMDNHINAAKATLLLFDSDLSYLPKSHRKFLKKHPEAMGKYLAAAYNGGPSKALRSIRKHAGAWEAHVLPETRTYLKEFEAVWKVLHT
;
A
#
# COMPACT_ATOMS: atom_id res chain seq x y z
N MET A 1 -44.81 -9.12 30.74
CA MET A 1 -44.23 -9.92 29.62
C MET A 1 -43.34 -9.15 28.62
N ARG A 2 -42.97 -7.88 28.83
CA ARG A 2 -42.17 -7.10 27.84
C ARG A 2 -40.65 -7.08 28.03
N ASN A 3 -40.10 -7.63 29.13
CA ASN A 3 -38.68 -7.46 29.48
C ASN A 3 -37.74 -8.66 29.19
N ARG A 4 -38.26 -9.82 28.77
CA ARG A 4 -37.41 -11.01 28.51
C ARG A 4 -36.87 -11.11 27.08
N ARG A 5 -37.52 -10.44 26.10
CA ARG A 5 -37.06 -10.45 24.69
C ARG A 5 -35.88 -9.51 24.44
N ALA A 6 -35.79 -8.38 25.13
CA ALA A 6 -34.69 -7.42 24.96
C ALA A 6 -33.34 -7.96 25.48
N VAL A 7 -33.35 -8.70 26.59
CA VAL A 7 -32.14 -9.31 27.18
C VAL A 7 -31.59 -10.45 26.31
N SER A 8 -32.47 -11.22 25.65
CA SER A 8 -32.08 -12.30 24.72
C SER A 8 -31.43 -11.79 23.44
N VAL A 9 -31.90 -10.65 22.91
CA VAL A 9 -31.30 -10.05 21.70
C VAL A 9 -29.95 -9.40 22.03
N LEU A 10 -29.82 -8.70 23.16
CA LEU A 10 -28.54 -8.15 23.60
C LEU A 10 -27.49 -9.23 23.87
N ALA A 11 -27.87 -10.33 24.51
CA ALA A 11 -26.95 -11.44 24.79
C ALA A 11 -26.44 -12.11 23.50
N THR A 12 -27.30 -12.30 22.50
CA THR A 12 -26.91 -12.86 21.19
C THR A 12 -26.01 -11.90 20.40
N ILE A 13 -26.26 -10.59 20.45
CA ILE A 13 -25.41 -9.57 19.81
C ILE A 13 -24.02 -9.50 20.48
N VAL A 14 -23.97 -9.56 21.82
CA VAL A 14 -22.71 -9.57 22.57
C VAL A 14 -21.93 -10.87 22.31
N LEU A 15 -22.59 -12.03 22.25
CA LEU A 15 -21.95 -13.31 21.96
C LEU A 15 -21.42 -13.38 20.53
N LEU A 16 -22.15 -12.86 19.53
CA LEU A 16 -21.70 -12.73 18.14
C LEU A 16 -20.54 -11.72 18.01
N GLY A 17 -20.57 -10.63 18.78
CA GLY A 17 -19.48 -9.66 18.88
C GLY A 17 -18.19 -10.28 19.43
N ILE A 18 -18.30 -11.07 20.50
CA ILE A 18 -17.18 -11.76 21.14
C ILE A 18 -16.64 -12.90 20.25
N LEU A 19 -17.50 -13.76 19.69
CA LEU A 19 -17.11 -14.80 18.72
C LEU A 19 -16.43 -14.22 17.48
N GLY A 20 -16.93 -13.08 17.00
CA GLY A 20 -16.30 -12.32 15.93
C GLY A 20 -14.90 -11.84 16.31
N ILE A 21 -14.68 -11.34 17.52
CA ILE A 21 -13.36 -10.87 17.99
C ILE A 21 -12.36 -12.04 18.09
N PHE A 22 -12.78 -13.20 18.61
CA PHE A 22 -11.92 -14.38 18.74
C PHE A 22 -11.54 -15.01 17.39
N ALA A 23 -12.47 -15.17 16.45
CA ALA A 23 -12.17 -15.67 15.10
C ALA A 23 -11.22 -14.74 14.31
N LYS A 24 -11.14 -13.45 14.67
CA LYS A 24 -10.39 -12.40 13.96
C LYS A 24 -8.99 -12.13 14.53
N GLN A 25 -8.75 -12.31 15.83
CA GLN A 25 -7.38 -12.42 16.37
C GLN A 25 -6.69 -13.69 15.83
N TYR A 26 -7.50 -14.73 15.63
CA TYR A 26 -7.07 -16.02 15.14
C TYR A 26 -6.53 -15.98 13.69
N LEU A 27 -7.16 -15.27 12.74
CA LEU A 27 -6.69 -15.24 11.34
C LEU A 27 -5.36 -14.50 11.13
N LYS A 28 -5.12 -13.39 11.84
CA LYS A 28 -3.83 -12.67 11.79
C LYS A 28 -2.69 -13.49 12.38
N ASN A 29 -2.93 -14.11 13.53
CA ASN A 29 -1.95 -15.03 14.13
C ASN A 29 -1.61 -16.14 13.13
N ARG A 30 -2.63 -16.65 12.44
CA ARG A 30 -2.47 -17.73 11.47
C ARG A 30 -1.73 -17.37 10.18
N SER A 31 -1.78 -16.14 9.68
CA SER A 31 -0.91 -15.75 8.55
C SER A 31 0.54 -15.63 9.00
N MET A 32 0.80 -15.17 10.23
CA MET A 32 2.14 -15.20 10.82
C MET A 32 2.63 -16.65 11.00
N ASP A 33 1.80 -17.55 11.55
CA ASP A 33 2.10 -18.97 11.69
C ASP A 33 2.39 -19.62 10.33
N ALA A 34 1.58 -19.30 9.30
CA ALA A 34 1.80 -19.79 7.94
C ALA A 34 3.14 -19.34 7.37
N ARG A 35 3.53 -18.08 7.60
CA ARG A 35 4.82 -17.55 7.14
C ARG A 35 5.98 -18.20 7.88
N GLU A 36 5.85 -18.46 9.18
CA GLU A 36 6.84 -19.16 9.99
C GLU A 36 7.02 -20.61 9.51
N ILE A 37 5.93 -21.35 9.31
CA ILE A 37 5.97 -22.71 8.76
C ILE A 37 6.70 -22.73 7.42
N LEU A 38 6.35 -21.82 6.50
CA LEU A 38 7.01 -21.71 5.20
C LEU A 38 8.49 -21.31 5.32
N SER A 39 8.86 -20.51 6.31
CA SER A 39 10.24 -20.05 6.49
C SER A 39 11.22 -21.23 6.65
N THR A 40 10.77 -22.32 7.28
CA THR A 40 11.56 -23.56 7.49
C THR A 40 11.70 -24.45 6.26
N ARG A 41 10.93 -24.21 5.19
CA ARG A 41 10.89 -25.06 3.99
C ARG A 41 11.80 -24.52 2.88
N SER A 42 12.56 -25.37 2.21
CA SER A 42 13.31 -24.96 1.01
C SER A 42 12.37 -24.79 -0.19
N VAL A 43 12.64 -23.79 -1.03
CA VAL A 43 12.01 -23.62 -2.35
C VAL A 43 13.11 -23.32 -3.36
N THR A 44 13.02 -23.90 -4.54
CA THR A 44 14.05 -23.79 -5.59
C THR A 44 13.43 -23.40 -6.92
N GLY A 45 14.25 -22.82 -7.80
CA GLY A 45 13.85 -22.53 -9.17
C GLY A 45 12.60 -21.65 -9.26
N LYS A 46 11.61 -22.11 -10.01
CA LYS A 46 10.34 -21.39 -10.26
C LYS A 46 9.20 -21.87 -9.36
N ASP A 47 9.46 -22.80 -8.45
CA ASP A 47 8.42 -23.39 -7.62
C ASP A 47 7.85 -22.37 -6.63
N VAL A 48 6.60 -22.59 -6.26
CA VAL A 48 5.89 -21.79 -5.27
C VAL A 48 5.28 -22.72 -4.23
N LEU A 49 5.67 -22.54 -2.97
CA LEU A 49 5.01 -23.18 -1.85
C LEU A 49 3.81 -22.33 -1.44
N LEU A 50 2.64 -22.94 -1.25
CA LEU A 50 1.46 -22.28 -0.73
C LEU A 50 1.12 -22.88 0.64
N ALA A 51 1.00 -22.02 1.65
CA ALA A 51 0.38 -22.36 2.91
C ALA A 51 -1.14 -22.15 2.77
N ILE A 52 -1.88 -23.23 2.80
CA ILE A 52 -3.34 -23.25 2.60
C ILE A 52 -4.03 -23.78 3.85
N ARG A 53 -5.25 -23.33 4.08
CA ARG A 53 -6.10 -23.89 5.13
C ARG A 53 -7.56 -23.88 4.73
N LYS A 54 -8.27 -24.93 5.09
CA LYS A 54 -9.74 -24.98 5.09
C LYS A 54 -10.24 -24.79 6.52
N ASP A 55 -11.13 -23.81 6.72
CA ASP A 55 -11.77 -23.53 8.01
C ASP A 55 -10.78 -23.48 9.21
N ASN A 56 -10.96 -24.39 10.17
CA ASN A 56 -10.16 -24.51 11.38
C ASN A 56 -9.11 -25.62 11.33
N ASP A 57 -8.92 -26.25 10.18
CA ASP A 57 -7.95 -27.32 10.00
C ASP A 57 -6.50 -26.84 10.23
N ALA A 58 -5.60 -27.81 10.37
CA ALA A 58 -4.16 -27.55 10.32
C ALA A 58 -3.76 -26.92 8.98
N ILE A 59 -2.76 -26.04 9.01
CA ILE A 59 -2.18 -25.46 7.80
C ILE A 59 -1.51 -26.58 6.99
N LYS A 60 -1.87 -26.68 5.72
CA LYS A 60 -1.26 -27.59 4.75
C LYS A 60 -0.32 -26.81 3.85
N ILE A 61 0.79 -27.42 3.46
CA ILE A 61 1.68 -26.87 2.45
C ILE A 61 1.50 -27.67 1.17
N ILE A 62 1.22 -26.98 0.07
CA ILE A 62 1.25 -27.56 -1.27
C ILE A 62 2.34 -26.87 -2.11
N THR A 63 2.90 -27.59 -3.08
CA THR A 63 3.93 -27.06 -3.97
C THR A 63 3.35 -26.93 -5.37
N LEU A 64 3.40 -25.73 -5.94
CA LEU A 64 3.16 -25.51 -7.36
C LEU A 64 4.48 -25.64 -8.12
N THR A 65 4.63 -26.70 -8.90
CA THR A 65 5.82 -26.92 -9.73
C THR A 65 5.82 -25.89 -10.86
N ASN A 66 6.98 -25.27 -11.11
CA ASN A 66 7.12 -24.14 -12.04
C ASN A 66 6.19 -22.95 -11.73
N GLY A 67 5.62 -22.91 -10.52
CA GLY A 67 4.73 -21.87 -10.03
C GLY A 67 3.28 -21.96 -10.52
N THR A 68 2.93 -23.01 -11.26
CA THR A 68 1.62 -23.15 -11.91
C THR A 68 1.02 -24.56 -11.82
N GLN A 69 1.85 -25.60 -11.78
CA GLN A 69 1.37 -26.98 -11.79
C GLN A 69 1.04 -27.44 -10.37
N ALA A 70 -0.25 -27.56 -10.07
CA ALA A 70 -0.73 -28.04 -8.78
C ALA A 70 -0.42 -29.54 -8.56
N PRO A 71 -0.22 -29.97 -7.30
CA PRO A 71 -0.05 -31.39 -7.00
C PRO A 71 -1.37 -32.14 -7.20
N MET A 72 -1.27 -33.46 -7.34
CA MET A 72 -2.44 -34.34 -7.48
C MET A 72 -3.47 -34.11 -6.37
N GLY A 73 -4.74 -34.06 -6.73
CA GLY A 73 -5.85 -33.77 -5.82
C GLY A 73 -6.14 -32.28 -5.61
N TYR A 74 -5.36 -31.38 -6.21
CA TYR A 74 -5.59 -29.94 -6.16
C TYR A 74 -5.77 -29.34 -7.55
N HIS A 75 -6.72 -28.40 -7.66
CA HIS A 75 -6.81 -27.48 -8.79
C HIS A 75 -6.62 -26.06 -8.26
N VAL A 76 -5.65 -25.35 -8.85
CA VAL A 76 -5.25 -24.00 -8.41
C VAL A 76 -5.32 -23.05 -9.59
N THR A 77 -6.09 -21.98 -9.45
CA THR A 77 -6.19 -20.90 -10.43
C THR A 77 -5.40 -19.68 -9.96
N TYR A 78 -4.99 -18.86 -10.92
CA TYR A 78 -4.28 -17.61 -10.69
C TYR A 78 -4.61 -16.64 -11.83
N PRO A 79 -5.64 -15.79 -11.69
CA PRO A 79 -6.15 -14.97 -12.80
C PRO A 79 -5.08 -14.09 -13.45
N ARG A 80 -4.10 -13.64 -12.66
CA ARG A 80 -2.98 -12.83 -13.13
C ARG A 80 -1.75 -13.10 -12.27
N LEU A 81 -0.60 -13.32 -12.91
CA LEU A 81 0.68 -13.36 -12.21
C LEU A 81 1.06 -11.96 -11.72
N ASN A 82 1.40 -11.86 -10.43
CA ASN A 82 1.80 -10.61 -9.77
C ASN A 82 2.94 -10.84 -8.77
N GLY A 83 3.94 -11.63 -9.18
CA GLY A 83 5.12 -11.91 -8.37
C GLY A 83 4.79 -12.59 -7.04
N VAL A 84 5.18 -11.95 -5.93
CA VAL A 84 4.88 -12.44 -4.57
C VAL A 84 3.45 -12.15 -4.12
N ASN A 85 2.74 -11.27 -4.84
CA ASN A 85 1.36 -10.91 -4.59
C ASN A 85 0.41 -11.58 -5.59
N THR A 86 0.85 -12.63 -6.29
CA THR A 86 -0.03 -13.43 -7.14
C THR A 86 -1.19 -13.98 -6.30
N HIS A 87 -2.41 -13.71 -6.73
CA HIS A 87 -3.61 -14.26 -6.13
C HIS A 87 -3.79 -15.70 -6.61
N TYR A 88 -3.48 -16.66 -5.75
CA TYR A 88 -3.76 -18.08 -5.97
C TYR A 88 -5.07 -18.45 -5.29
N GLU A 89 -5.92 -19.17 -6.01
CA GLU A 89 -7.19 -19.69 -5.51
C GLU A 89 -7.24 -21.20 -5.67
N ILE A 90 -7.60 -21.91 -4.60
CA ILE A 90 -7.78 -23.36 -4.63
C ILE A 90 -9.23 -23.65 -4.97
N THR A 91 -9.52 -24.04 -6.21
CA THR A 91 -10.90 -24.30 -6.65
C THR A 91 -11.32 -25.75 -6.42
N SER A 92 -10.36 -26.67 -6.27
CA SER A 92 -10.61 -28.05 -5.88
C SER A 92 -9.49 -28.59 -4.99
N PRO A 93 -9.79 -29.25 -3.86
CA PRO A 93 -11.09 -29.20 -3.17
C PRO A 93 -11.44 -27.77 -2.74
N SER A 94 -12.72 -27.42 -2.75
CA SER A 94 -13.17 -26.08 -2.37
C SER A 94 -13.03 -25.81 -0.86
N GLY A 95 -12.98 -24.52 -0.51
CA GLY A 95 -12.94 -24.02 0.87
C GLY A 95 -11.55 -23.74 1.42
N TYR A 96 -10.49 -24.00 0.64
CA TYR A 96 -9.13 -23.62 1.05
C TYR A 96 -8.84 -22.15 0.76
N VAL A 97 -8.26 -21.47 1.75
CA VAL A 97 -7.74 -20.11 1.65
C VAL A 97 -6.21 -20.16 1.65
N VAL A 98 -5.58 -19.43 0.73
CA VAL A 98 -4.13 -19.21 0.73
C VAL A 98 -3.78 -18.14 1.77
N LEU A 99 -2.96 -18.51 2.75
CA LEU A 99 -2.56 -17.66 3.88
C LEU A 99 -1.19 -17.01 3.67
N ALA A 100 -0.31 -17.71 2.96
CA ALA A 100 1.01 -17.24 2.60
C ALA A 100 1.54 -18.06 1.43
N LEU A 101 2.51 -17.51 0.72
CA LEU A 101 3.32 -18.21 -0.25
C LEU A 101 4.80 -18.04 0.05
N LYS A 102 5.61 -18.99 -0.41
CA LYS A 102 7.07 -18.85 -0.47
C LYS A 102 7.56 -19.16 -1.87
N ARG A 103 8.36 -18.24 -2.42
CA ARG A 103 8.92 -18.39 -3.77
C ARG A 103 10.29 -17.76 -3.86
N VAL A 104 11.04 -18.15 -4.88
CA VAL A 104 12.27 -17.47 -5.25
C VAL A 104 11.94 -16.19 -6.03
N VAL A 105 12.56 -15.07 -5.66
CA VAL A 105 12.54 -13.80 -6.40
C VAL A 105 13.95 -13.39 -6.81
N ARG A 106 14.05 -12.70 -7.94
CA ARG A 106 15.26 -12.04 -8.40
C ARG A 106 15.10 -10.53 -8.23
N GLN A 107 15.98 -9.91 -7.47
CA GLN A 107 15.97 -8.48 -7.16
C GLN A 107 17.42 -7.99 -7.02
N ASP A 108 17.78 -6.89 -7.69
CA ASP A 108 19.12 -6.28 -7.63
C ASP A 108 20.25 -7.30 -7.93
N ASN A 109 20.06 -8.11 -8.98
CA ASN A 109 20.94 -9.23 -9.37
C ASN A 109 21.14 -10.33 -8.31
N LYS A 110 20.41 -10.28 -7.20
CA LYS A 110 20.40 -11.31 -6.17
C LYS A 110 19.15 -12.17 -6.28
N THR A 111 19.29 -13.43 -5.91
CA THR A 111 18.19 -14.38 -5.82
C THR A 111 17.94 -14.72 -4.37
N LYS A 112 16.68 -14.63 -3.92
CA LYS A 112 16.30 -14.94 -2.54
C LYS A 112 14.94 -15.62 -2.47
N ALA A 113 14.81 -16.58 -1.55
CA ALA A 113 13.51 -17.13 -1.20
C ALA A 113 12.79 -16.17 -0.27
N VAL A 114 11.55 -15.82 -0.60
CA VAL A 114 10.76 -14.85 0.14
C VAL A 114 9.41 -15.44 0.49
N THR A 115 8.97 -15.19 1.72
CA THR A 115 7.66 -15.58 2.21
C THR A 115 6.77 -14.34 2.26
N TYR A 116 5.57 -14.41 1.67
CA TYR A 116 4.67 -13.27 1.51
C TYR A 116 3.21 -13.70 1.68
N THR A 117 2.37 -12.84 2.23
CA THR A 117 0.92 -13.05 2.27
C THR A 117 0.27 -12.24 1.15
N PRO A 118 -0.13 -12.87 0.03
CA PRO A 118 -0.87 -12.17 -1.00
C PRO A 118 -2.26 -11.78 -0.48
N TYR A 119 -2.89 -10.77 -1.08
CA TYR A 119 -4.30 -10.52 -0.81
C TYR A 119 -5.16 -11.72 -1.21
N THR A 120 -6.06 -12.13 -0.32
CA THR A 120 -7.17 -13.05 -0.64
C THR A 120 -8.43 -12.59 0.07
N LYS A 121 -9.60 -12.81 -0.55
CA LYS A 121 -10.89 -12.46 0.07
C LYS A 121 -11.09 -13.20 1.40
N GLY A 122 -10.54 -14.40 1.55
CA GLY A 122 -10.65 -15.20 2.78
C GLY A 122 -9.89 -14.64 3.99
N ILE A 123 -8.95 -13.70 3.79
CA ILE A 123 -8.25 -13.00 4.88
C ILE A 123 -8.69 -11.54 5.02
N ASP A 124 -9.49 -11.01 4.10
CA ASP A 124 -9.95 -9.63 4.17
C ASP A 124 -10.86 -9.43 5.39
N SER A 125 -10.54 -8.43 6.20
CA SER A 125 -11.37 -8.05 7.33
C SER A 125 -11.18 -6.57 7.69
N PRO A 126 -12.23 -5.90 8.20
CA PRO A 126 -12.11 -4.51 8.68
C PRO A 126 -11.00 -4.30 9.70
N LYS A 127 -10.68 -5.32 10.51
CA LYS A 127 -9.59 -5.27 11.48
C LYS A 127 -8.22 -5.21 10.78
N LEU A 128 -7.97 -6.09 9.80
CA LEU A 128 -6.71 -6.08 9.07
C LEU A 128 -6.57 -4.80 8.24
N GLN A 129 -7.66 -4.32 7.62
CA GLN A 129 -7.65 -3.02 6.97
C GLN A 129 -7.25 -1.90 7.94
N LYS A 130 -7.87 -1.85 9.14
CA LYS A 130 -7.52 -0.88 10.19
C LYS A 130 -6.05 -1.01 10.63
N GLU A 131 -5.54 -2.23 10.80
CA GLU A 131 -4.15 -2.46 11.19
C GLU A 131 -3.15 -2.05 10.12
N GLY A 132 -3.49 -2.23 8.83
CA GLY A 132 -2.72 -1.74 7.70
C GLY A 132 -2.69 -0.22 7.66
N LEU A 133 -3.83 0.42 7.93
CA LEU A 133 -3.94 1.87 8.02
C LEU A 133 -3.09 2.43 9.16
N ILE A 134 -3.18 1.81 10.36
CA ILE A 134 -2.36 2.16 11.53
C ILE A 134 -0.87 1.99 11.20
N TYR A 135 -0.49 0.89 10.54
CA TYR A 135 0.88 0.65 10.13
C TYR A 135 1.42 1.78 9.25
N LEU A 136 0.68 2.15 8.21
CA LEU A 136 1.13 3.18 7.27
C LEU A 136 1.20 4.56 7.92
N LYS A 137 0.22 4.90 8.77
CA LYS A 137 0.23 6.12 9.59
C LYS A 137 1.45 6.18 10.52
N ASP A 138 1.79 5.08 11.20
CA ASP A 138 2.99 4.97 12.04
C ASP A 138 4.28 5.24 11.24
N LYS A 139 4.40 4.74 10.01
CA LYS A 139 5.58 4.99 9.17
C LYS A 139 5.69 6.45 8.75
N LEU A 140 4.59 7.09 8.39
CA LEU A 140 4.55 8.51 8.06
C LEU A 140 4.91 9.37 9.28
N GLU A 141 4.36 9.05 10.45
CA GLU A 141 4.67 9.77 11.69
C GLU A 141 6.14 9.65 12.09
N LYS A 142 6.72 8.44 11.99
CA LYS A 142 8.16 8.23 12.23
C LYS A 142 9.04 8.99 11.23
N ALA A 143 8.63 9.04 9.97
CA ALA A 143 9.34 9.82 8.95
C ALA A 143 9.33 11.31 9.28
N GLU A 144 8.18 11.87 9.68
CA GLU A 144 8.10 13.26 10.10
C GLU A 144 8.93 13.54 11.35
N HIS A 145 8.85 12.67 12.36
CA HIS A 145 9.66 12.82 13.58
C HIS A 145 11.16 12.87 13.27
N ASP A 146 11.63 11.99 12.37
CA ASP A 146 13.03 12.00 11.93
C ASP A 146 13.41 13.29 11.20
N LEU A 147 12.56 13.78 10.29
CA LEU A 147 12.79 15.06 9.58
C LEU A 147 12.76 16.27 10.53
N ASP A 148 11.88 16.26 11.53
CA ASP A 148 11.77 17.30 12.55
C ASP A 148 12.98 17.32 13.48
N ALA A 149 13.45 16.15 13.92
CA ALA A 149 14.65 16.02 14.74
C ALA A 149 15.89 16.57 14.01
N LYS A 150 15.96 16.33 12.70
CA LYS A 150 16.98 16.89 11.78
C LYS A 150 16.74 18.36 11.40
N LYS A 151 15.65 18.97 11.88
CA LYS A 151 15.28 20.38 11.63
C LYS A 151 15.20 20.72 10.14
N ILE A 152 14.73 19.78 9.32
CA ILE A 152 14.66 19.98 7.87
C ILE A 152 13.66 21.09 7.55
N ARG A 153 14.15 22.12 6.83
CA ARG A 153 13.35 23.28 6.46
C ARG A 153 12.63 23.06 5.13
N SER A 154 11.38 23.48 5.10
CA SER A 154 10.54 23.57 3.91
C SER A 154 11.11 24.61 2.93
N LEU A 155 11.37 24.19 1.70
CA LEU A 155 11.62 25.10 0.57
C LEU A 155 10.33 25.77 0.11
N ALA A 156 9.18 25.13 0.32
CA ALA A 156 7.88 25.70 -0.05
C ALA A 156 7.43 26.85 0.87
N TYR A 157 7.74 26.81 2.16
CA TYR A 157 7.17 27.73 3.16
C TYR A 157 8.18 28.30 4.16
N GLY A 158 9.44 27.85 4.15
CA GLY A 158 10.52 28.36 5.01
C GLY A 158 10.51 27.88 6.47
N GLY A 159 9.42 27.25 6.93
CA GLY A 159 9.31 26.60 8.25
C GLY A 159 9.78 25.14 8.24
N LYS A 160 9.29 24.29 9.15
CA LYS A 160 9.54 22.84 9.11
C LYS A 160 8.90 22.20 7.88
N VAL A 161 9.58 21.25 7.25
CA VAL A 161 9.06 20.53 6.07
C VAL A 161 7.79 19.73 6.37
N THR A 162 7.71 19.13 7.55
CA THR A 162 6.55 18.37 8.03
C THR A 162 5.29 19.23 8.20
N SER A 163 5.45 20.54 8.42
CA SER A 163 4.33 21.48 8.50
C SER A 163 3.83 21.98 7.13
N ALA A 164 4.51 21.59 6.04
CA ALA A 164 4.14 21.97 4.68
C ALA A 164 3.07 21.06 4.10
N ILE A 165 3.07 19.78 4.46
CA ILE A 165 2.30 18.73 3.79
C ILE A 165 1.32 18.06 4.78
N PRO A 166 0.02 18.02 4.48
CA PRO A 166 -0.93 17.23 5.26
C PRO A 166 -0.60 15.73 5.15
N LYS A 167 -0.50 15.04 6.29
CA LYS A 167 -0.20 13.59 6.35
C LYS A 167 -1.13 12.76 5.48
N ASP A 168 -2.40 13.15 5.43
CA ASP A 168 -3.42 12.42 4.69
C ASP A 168 -3.17 12.44 3.18
N VAL A 169 -2.43 13.42 2.64
CA VAL A 169 -2.02 13.43 1.22
C VAL A 169 -1.01 12.32 0.95
N ALA A 170 0.02 12.21 1.79
CA ALA A 170 1.03 11.16 1.66
C ALA A 170 0.43 9.77 1.87
N LEU A 171 -0.50 9.65 2.83
CA LEU A 171 -1.25 8.43 3.09
C LEU A 171 -2.09 8.01 1.88
N THR A 172 -2.83 8.95 1.30
CA THR A 172 -3.69 8.71 0.13
C THR A 172 -2.85 8.22 -1.05
N LEU A 173 -1.73 8.88 -1.33
CA LEU A 173 -0.84 8.51 -2.45
C LEU A 173 -0.19 7.14 -2.23
N ALA A 174 0.29 6.84 -1.03
CA ALA A 174 0.81 5.50 -0.73
C ALA A 174 -0.19 4.37 -1.02
N ILE A 175 -1.49 4.62 -0.87
CA ILE A 175 -2.53 3.63 -1.15
C ILE A 175 -2.77 3.50 -2.66
N ILE A 176 -2.87 4.63 -3.36
CA ILE A 176 -3.19 4.65 -4.80
C ILE A 176 -2.12 3.97 -5.65
N GLU A 177 -0.84 4.06 -5.26
CA GLU A 177 0.26 3.39 -5.96
C GLU A 177 0.12 1.86 -6.06
N HIS A 178 -0.81 1.27 -5.31
CA HIS A 178 -1.09 -0.16 -5.30
C HIS A 178 -2.53 -0.52 -5.63
N ILE A 179 -3.34 0.46 -6.06
CA ILE A 179 -4.63 0.22 -6.69
C ILE A 179 -4.40 -0.17 -8.15
N ASP A 180 -5.13 -1.17 -8.65
CA ASP A 180 -5.10 -1.53 -10.07
C ASP A 180 -6.01 -0.56 -10.87
N PRO A 181 -5.44 0.30 -11.75
CA PRO A 181 -6.23 1.30 -12.47
C PRO A 181 -7.26 0.67 -13.40
N ALA A 182 -7.04 -0.54 -13.91
CA ALA A 182 -8.01 -1.22 -14.76
C ALA A 182 -9.26 -1.60 -13.97
N ARG A 183 -9.08 -2.06 -12.72
CA ARG A 183 -10.19 -2.41 -11.83
C ARG A 183 -10.94 -1.20 -11.32
N PHE A 184 -10.22 -0.12 -11.02
CA PHE A 184 -10.82 1.16 -10.68
C PHE A 184 -11.71 1.66 -11.84
N ASN A 185 -11.18 1.71 -13.07
CA ASN A 185 -11.92 2.15 -14.24
C ASN A 185 -13.09 1.21 -14.62
N ALA A 186 -13.02 -0.07 -14.27
CA ALA A 186 -14.12 -1.03 -14.45
C ALA A 186 -15.22 -0.89 -13.38
N GLY A 187 -15.10 0.05 -12.43
CA GLY A 187 -16.12 0.31 -11.40
C GLY A 187 -16.03 -0.59 -10.17
N THR A 188 -14.87 -1.18 -9.89
CA THR A 188 -14.67 -1.88 -8.60
C THR A 188 -14.86 -0.88 -7.45
N PRO A 189 -15.63 -1.21 -6.39
CA PRO A 189 -15.80 -0.34 -5.24
C PRO A 189 -14.46 0.10 -4.64
N VAL A 190 -14.34 1.39 -4.34
CA VAL A 190 -13.08 2.01 -3.92
C VAL A 190 -12.66 1.50 -2.54
N GLU A 191 -13.62 1.29 -1.66
CA GLU A 191 -13.42 0.71 -0.33
C GLU A 191 -12.81 -0.69 -0.42
N GLN A 192 -13.20 -1.47 -1.43
CA GLN A 192 -12.60 -2.78 -1.68
C GLN A 192 -11.14 -2.62 -2.12
N LEU A 193 -10.85 -1.74 -3.09
CA LEU A 193 -9.49 -1.50 -3.58
C LEU A 193 -8.56 -0.99 -2.48
N VAL A 194 -9.04 -0.07 -1.64
CA VAL A 194 -8.33 0.42 -0.46
C VAL A 194 -8.12 -0.73 0.54
N GLY A 195 -9.16 -1.51 0.82
CA GLY A 195 -9.11 -2.64 1.75
C GLY A 195 -8.04 -3.66 1.37
N GLU A 196 -7.93 -3.98 0.08
CA GLU A 196 -6.90 -4.89 -0.47
C GLU A 196 -5.49 -4.41 -0.14
N VAL A 197 -5.21 -3.13 -0.39
CA VAL A 197 -3.90 -2.53 -0.10
C VAL A 197 -3.59 -2.57 1.38
N LEU A 198 -4.56 -2.21 2.22
CA LEU A 198 -4.40 -2.19 3.67
C LEU A 198 -4.21 -3.60 4.26
N VAL A 199 -4.88 -4.62 3.73
CA VAL A 199 -4.68 -6.02 4.16
C VAL A 199 -3.26 -6.49 3.84
N ILE A 200 -2.73 -6.14 2.67
CA ILE A 200 -1.34 -6.46 2.30
C ILE A 200 -0.36 -5.77 3.26
N LEU A 201 -0.57 -4.49 3.57
CA LEU A 201 0.20 -3.74 4.56
C LEU A 201 0.17 -4.39 5.95
N ALA A 202 -1.01 -4.81 6.40
CA ALA A 202 -1.20 -5.41 7.72
C ALA A 202 -0.47 -6.76 7.86
N THR A 203 -0.55 -7.59 6.82
CA THR A 203 -0.03 -8.97 6.85
C THR A 203 1.46 -9.04 6.52
N ASN A 204 1.99 -8.09 5.74
CA ASN A 204 3.39 -8.10 5.31
C ASN A 204 4.28 -7.08 6.04
N ARG A 205 3.71 -6.01 6.59
CA ARG A 205 4.40 -4.96 7.36
C ARG A 205 5.61 -4.42 6.56
N GLU A 206 6.82 -4.46 7.12
CA GLU A 206 8.06 -3.99 6.47
C GLU A 206 8.41 -4.72 5.17
N ASN A 207 7.75 -5.84 4.88
CA ASN A 207 7.94 -6.55 3.62
C ASN A 207 6.90 -6.18 2.57
N ALA A 208 5.83 -5.46 2.92
CA ALA A 208 4.76 -5.13 1.99
C ALA A 208 5.33 -4.31 0.81
N TYR A 209 5.05 -4.74 -0.42
CA TYR A 209 5.46 -4.05 -1.65
C TYR A 209 6.96 -3.82 -1.86
N ARG A 210 7.83 -4.39 -1.01
CA ARG A 210 9.30 -4.39 -1.16
C ARG A 210 9.77 -4.95 -2.51
N TYR A 211 8.95 -5.76 -3.14
CA TYR A 211 9.20 -6.43 -4.42
C TYR A 211 8.46 -5.77 -5.59
N SER A 212 7.71 -4.70 -5.33
CA SER A 212 6.98 -3.97 -6.36
C SER A 212 7.94 -3.05 -7.10
N ILE A 213 8.28 -3.43 -8.33
CA ILE A 213 9.11 -2.66 -9.24
C ILE A 213 8.36 -2.46 -10.55
N SER A 214 8.10 -1.21 -10.93
CA SER A 214 7.47 -0.89 -12.20
C SER A 214 8.45 -1.09 -13.37
N LYS A 215 7.92 -1.13 -14.60
CA LYS A 215 8.76 -1.18 -15.82
C LYS A 215 9.71 0.02 -15.92
N ALA A 216 9.32 1.17 -15.38
CA ALA A 216 10.13 2.39 -15.36
C ALA A 216 11.15 2.41 -14.20
N GLY A 217 11.14 1.40 -13.32
CA GLY A 217 12.02 1.29 -12.16
C GLY A 217 11.49 1.95 -10.89
N ALA A 218 10.22 2.37 -10.87
CA ALA A 218 9.56 2.84 -9.65
C ALA A 218 9.51 1.71 -8.62
N ARG A 219 9.84 1.97 -7.34
CA ARG A 219 10.02 0.90 -6.33
C ARG A 219 9.29 1.16 -5.02
N GLY A 220 8.87 0.06 -4.39
CA GLY A 220 8.41 0.03 -2.99
C GLY A 220 6.99 0.54 -2.79
N GLN A 221 6.64 0.81 -1.52
CA GLN A 221 5.32 1.27 -1.07
C GLN A 221 4.83 2.54 -1.77
N PHE A 222 5.75 3.45 -2.09
CA PHE A 222 5.43 4.73 -2.71
C PHE A 222 5.70 4.73 -4.21
N GLN A 223 6.16 3.63 -4.81
CA GLN A 223 6.59 3.57 -6.23
C GLN A 223 7.46 4.78 -6.61
N PHE A 224 8.48 5.04 -5.81
CA PHE A 224 9.33 6.22 -6.02
C PHE A 224 10.31 5.97 -7.17
N MET A 225 10.62 7.01 -7.96
CA MET A 225 11.52 6.91 -9.11
C MET A 225 13.01 7.08 -8.71
N PRO A 226 13.95 6.27 -9.23
CA PRO A 226 15.36 6.35 -8.85
C PRO A 226 16.01 7.72 -9.08
N ARG A 227 15.74 8.33 -10.25
CA ARG A 227 16.28 9.66 -10.59
C ARG A 227 15.71 10.75 -9.70
N THR A 228 14.42 10.66 -9.37
CA THR A 228 13.77 11.58 -8.44
C THR A 228 14.38 11.43 -7.05
N TYR A 229 14.65 10.20 -6.60
CA TYR A 229 15.22 9.95 -5.28
C TYR A 229 16.59 10.61 -5.14
N ALA A 230 17.49 10.40 -6.11
CA ALA A 230 18.80 11.06 -6.13
C ALA A 230 18.72 12.60 -6.22
N ALA A 231 17.67 13.15 -6.84
CA ALA A 231 17.45 14.59 -6.88
C ALA A 231 17.00 15.13 -5.51
N ILE A 232 16.09 14.42 -4.83
CA ILE A 232 15.60 14.78 -3.50
C ILE A 232 16.69 14.64 -2.45
N ASP A 233 17.46 13.55 -2.47
CA ASP A 233 18.57 13.34 -1.55
C ASP A 233 19.60 14.48 -1.65
N ARG A 234 20.04 14.83 -2.87
CA ARG A 234 20.94 15.98 -3.07
C ARG A 234 20.32 17.32 -2.64
N ARG A 235 19.02 17.51 -2.87
CA ARG A 235 18.32 18.76 -2.53
C ARG A 235 18.12 18.92 -1.01
N TYR A 236 18.00 17.81 -0.29
CA TYR A 236 17.81 17.74 1.15
C TYR A 236 18.85 16.83 1.78
N SER A 237 20.13 17.07 1.51
CA SER A 237 21.21 16.18 1.98
C SER A 237 21.26 16.03 3.50
N GLN A 238 20.83 17.07 4.22
CA GLN A 238 20.68 17.06 5.67
C GLN A 238 19.61 16.09 6.19
N ALA A 239 18.72 15.60 5.32
CA ALA A 239 17.70 14.64 5.69
C ALA A 239 18.26 13.22 5.86
N GLU A 240 19.49 12.95 5.41
CA GLU A 240 20.17 11.65 5.51
C GLU A 240 19.24 10.53 5.04
N LEU A 241 18.87 10.58 3.76
CA LEU A 241 18.18 9.45 3.13
C LEU A 241 19.18 8.30 2.96
N ILE A 242 18.68 7.07 2.91
CA ILE A 242 19.53 5.90 2.66
C ILE A 242 20.11 5.99 1.24
N ASP A 243 21.43 6.08 1.10
CA ASP A 243 22.11 6.31 -0.19
C ASP A 243 21.70 5.30 -1.28
N ASN A 244 21.63 4.02 -0.93
CA ASN A 244 21.18 3.00 -1.86
C ASN A 244 19.67 3.12 -2.09
N PHE A 245 19.28 3.50 -3.31
CA PHE A 245 17.86 3.64 -3.68
C PHE A 245 17.02 2.39 -3.40
N GLY A 246 17.56 1.19 -3.64
CA GLY A 246 16.86 -0.06 -3.41
C GLY A 246 16.56 -0.26 -1.93
N ASP A 247 17.59 -0.15 -1.08
CA ASP A 247 17.44 -0.27 0.37
C ASP A 247 16.58 0.87 0.95
N GLY A 248 16.71 2.07 0.37
CA GLY A 248 15.95 3.24 0.75
C GLY A 248 14.46 3.11 0.48
N MET A 249 14.06 2.54 -0.66
CA MET A 249 12.65 2.30 -0.98
C MET A 249 12.08 1.05 -0.35
N ASP A 250 12.95 0.11 0.03
CA ASP A 250 12.58 -1.07 0.81
C ASP A 250 12.31 -0.72 2.29
N ASN A 251 12.88 0.36 2.80
CA ASN A 251 12.61 0.89 4.13
C ASN A 251 11.44 1.89 4.09
N HIS A 252 10.29 1.53 4.67
CA HIS A 252 9.07 2.31 4.55
C HIS A 252 9.16 3.70 5.20
N ILE A 253 9.96 3.85 6.26
CA ILE A 253 10.17 5.14 6.91
C ILE A 253 11.01 6.04 5.99
N ASN A 254 12.09 5.51 5.42
CA ASN A 254 12.93 6.26 4.49
C ASN A 254 12.16 6.63 3.20
N ALA A 255 11.37 5.71 2.65
CA ALA A 255 10.49 5.99 1.52
C ALA A 255 9.49 7.11 1.84
N ALA A 256 8.86 7.07 3.01
CA ALA A 256 7.97 8.14 3.48
C ALA A 256 8.69 9.49 3.61
N LYS A 257 9.92 9.51 4.16
CA LYS A 257 10.75 10.74 4.21
C LYS A 257 10.96 11.32 2.82
N ALA A 258 11.42 10.50 1.88
CA ALA A 258 11.68 10.92 0.50
C ALA A 258 10.41 11.49 -0.17
N THR A 259 9.25 10.87 0.07
CA THR A 259 7.95 11.35 -0.40
C THR A 259 7.55 12.71 0.17
N LEU A 260 7.67 12.91 1.48
CA LEU A 260 7.36 14.21 2.10
C LEU A 260 8.27 15.32 1.58
N LEU A 261 9.56 15.03 1.39
CA LEU A 261 10.54 15.97 0.82
C LEU A 261 10.26 16.28 -0.65
N LEU A 262 9.81 15.28 -1.42
CA LEU A 262 9.37 15.47 -2.80
C LEU A 262 8.17 16.41 -2.87
N PHE A 263 7.16 16.21 -2.03
CA PHE A 263 6.00 17.09 -2.01
C PHE A 263 6.36 18.54 -1.67
N ASP A 264 7.27 18.75 -0.71
CA ASP A 264 7.75 20.09 -0.41
C ASP A 264 8.53 20.71 -1.58
N SER A 265 9.40 19.90 -2.22
CA SER A 265 10.11 20.31 -3.44
C SER A 265 9.13 20.69 -4.56
N ASP A 266 8.08 19.91 -4.76
CA ASP A 266 7.09 20.14 -5.81
C ASP A 266 6.26 21.40 -5.53
N LEU A 267 5.82 21.60 -4.28
CA LEU A 267 5.16 22.85 -3.88
C LEU A 267 6.06 24.06 -4.10
N SER A 268 7.39 23.93 -3.96
CA SER A 268 8.32 25.06 -4.17
C SER A 268 8.30 25.65 -5.58
N TYR A 269 7.81 24.92 -6.59
CA TYR A 269 7.65 25.43 -7.96
C TYR A 269 6.45 26.37 -8.12
N LEU A 270 5.51 26.38 -7.17
CA LEU A 270 4.32 27.21 -7.24
C LEU A 270 4.60 28.65 -6.81
N PRO A 271 3.91 29.65 -7.43
CA PRO A 271 3.92 31.02 -6.93
C PRO A 271 3.47 31.10 -5.45
N LYS A 272 4.03 32.06 -4.69
CA LYS A 272 3.72 32.23 -3.25
C LYS A 272 2.22 32.37 -2.97
N SER A 273 1.47 33.04 -3.84
CA SER A 273 0.01 33.19 -3.74
C SER A 273 -0.71 31.83 -3.81
N HIS A 274 -0.34 30.98 -4.78
CA HIS A 274 -0.90 29.64 -4.94
C HIS A 274 -0.54 28.74 -3.75
N ARG A 275 0.71 28.75 -3.29
CA ARG A 275 1.13 28.01 -2.09
C ARG A 275 0.30 28.40 -0.86
N LYS A 276 0.02 29.69 -0.68
CA LYS A 276 -0.81 30.20 0.44
C LYS A 276 -2.27 29.72 0.33
N PHE A 277 -2.82 29.66 -0.89
CA PHE A 277 -4.13 29.08 -1.13
C PHE A 277 -4.16 27.59 -0.79
N LEU A 278 -3.26 26.79 -1.35
CA LEU A 278 -3.22 25.34 -1.14
C LEU A 278 -3.05 24.96 0.34
N LYS A 279 -2.25 25.73 1.10
CA LYS A 279 -2.06 25.50 2.54
C LYS A 279 -3.38 25.53 3.34
N LYS A 280 -4.41 26.23 2.85
CA LYS A 280 -5.74 26.29 3.47
C LYS A 280 -6.73 25.28 2.90
N HIS A 281 -6.36 24.54 1.85
CA HIS A 281 -7.23 23.62 1.12
C HIS A 281 -6.50 22.29 0.90
N PRO A 282 -6.42 21.42 1.92
CA PRO A 282 -5.65 20.17 1.89
C PRO A 282 -6.00 19.26 0.71
N GLU A 283 -7.28 19.13 0.36
CA GLU A 283 -7.70 18.32 -0.79
C GLU A 283 -7.16 18.90 -2.11
N ALA A 284 -7.27 20.22 -2.32
CA ALA A 284 -6.72 20.88 -3.51
C ALA A 284 -5.18 20.78 -3.55
N MET A 285 -4.52 20.86 -2.40
CA MET A 285 -3.08 20.59 -2.29
C MET A 285 -2.78 19.15 -2.70
N GLY A 286 -3.57 18.20 -2.21
CA GLY A 286 -3.46 16.79 -2.53
C GLY A 286 -3.60 16.51 -4.02
N LYS A 287 -4.60 17.10 -4.70
CA LYS A 287 -4.74 16.99 -6.16
C LYS A 287 -3.54 17.55 -6.90
N TYR A 288 -3.03 18.72 -6.51
CA TYR A 288 -1.82 19.27 -7.11
C TYR A 288 -0.63 18.30 -6.94
N LEU A 289 -0.41 17.81 -5.72
CA LEU A 289 0.68 16.89 -5.41
C LEU A 289 0.54 15.56 -6.13
N ALA A 290 -0.67 15.01 -6.24
CA ALA A 290 -0.96 13.81 -7.02
C ALA A 290 -0.62 14.01 -8.52
N ALA A 291 -1.02 15.15 -9.09
CA ALA A 291 -0.68 15.48 -10.47
C ALA A 291 0.83 15.70 -10.68
N ALA A 292 1.50 16.34 -9.74
CA ALA A 292 2.95 16.54 -9.77
C ALA A 292 3.71 15.22 -9.63
N TYR A 293 3.25 14.33 -8.74
CA TYR A 293 3.86 13.03 -8.48
C TYR A 293 3.79 12.11 -9.72
N ASN A 294 2.60 11.98 -10.31
CA ASN A 294 2.38 11.11 -11.48
C ASN A 294 2.88 11.74 -12.80
N GLY A 295 2.59 13.02 -13.04
CA GLY A 295 2.83 13.69 -14.32
C GLY A 295 4.09 14.56 -14.38
N GLY A 296 4.67 14.90 -13.22
CA GLY A 296 5.76 15.84 -13.04
C GLY A 296 5.30 17.27 -12.68
N PRO A 297 5.96 17.96 -11.73
CA PRO A 297 5.52 19.26 -11.20
C PRO A 297 5.46 20.36 -12.28
N SER A 298 6.37 20.37 -13.24
CA SER A 298 6.39 21.35 -14.32
C SER A 298 5.19 21.21 -15.28
N LYS A 299 4.69 19.99 -15.49
CA LYS A 299 3.51 19.75 -16.34
C LYS A 299 2.23 20.15 -15.61
N ALA A 300 2.10 19.80 -14.34
CA ALA A 300 1.00 20.23 -13.48
C ALA A 300 0.92 21.77 -13.42
N LEU A 301 2.05 22.44 -13.14
CA LEU A 301 2.15 23.89 -13.12
C LEU A 301 1.78 24.53 -14.47
N ARG A 302 2.24 23.95 -15.59
CA ARG A 302 1.88 24.42 -16.92
C ARG A 302 0.38 24.32 -17.16
N SER A 303 -0.25 23.24 -16.73
CA SER A 303 -1.71 23.08 -16.85
C SER A 303 -2.45 24.15 -16.04
N ILE A 304 -2.07 24.36 -14.77
CA ILE A 304 -2.65 25.39 -13.90
C ILE A 304 -2.56 26.77 -14.54
N ARG A 305 -1.40 27.13 -15.09
CA ARG A 305 -1.19 28.45 -15.73
C ARG A 305 -2.03 28.65 -16.99
N LYS A 306 -2.26 27.60 -17.77
CA LYS A 306 -2.98 27.68 -19.06
C LYS A 306 -4.49 27.57 -18.92
N HIS A 307 -4.97 26.80 -17.95
CA HIS A 307 -6.37 26.37 -17.87
C HIS A 307 -7.07 26.74 -16.56
N ALA A 308 -6.36 27.41 -15.63
CA ALA A 308 -6.89 27.91 -14.36
C ALA A 308 -7.77 26.86 -13.65
N GLY A 309 -9.06 27.13 -13.41
CA GLY A 309 -9.97 26.23 -12.70
C GLY A 309 -10.23 24.88 -13.38
N ALA A 310 -9.96 24.75 -14.69
CA ALA A 310 -10.16 23.51 -15.44
C ALA A 310 -8.88 22.66 -15.59
N TRP A 311 -7.77 23.02 -14.94
CA TRP A 311 -6.45 22.43 -15.17
C TRP A 311 -6.38 20.91 -15.03
N GLU A 312 -7.19 20.31 -14.16
CA GLU A 312 -7.26 18.86 -13.93
C GLU A 312 -7.72 18.12 -15.20
N ALA A 313 -8.58 18.71 -16.03
CA ALA A 313 -9.00 18.11 -17.30
C ALA A 313 -7.91 18.15 -18.38
N HIS A 314 -6.87 18.96 -18.20
CA HIS A 314 -5.83 19.23 -19.19
C HIS A 314 -4.45 18.64 -18.84
N VAL A 315 -4.33 17.90 -17.73
CA VAL A 315 -3.14 17.06 -17.49
C VAL A 315 -3.15 15.82 -18.39
N LEU A 316 -2.06 15.05 -18.37
CA LEU A 316 -1.93 13.83 -19.17
C LEU A 316 -3.07 12.83 -18.86
N PRO A 317 -3.51 12.01 -19.84
CA PRO A 317 -4.62 11.07 -19.64
C PRO A 317 -4.44 10.12 -18.44
N GLU A 318 -3.23 9.59 -18.25
CA GLU A 318 -2.88 8.76 -17.09
C GLU A 318 -3.03 9.54 -15.77
N THR A 319 -2.50 10.76 -15.71
CA THR A 319 -2.62 11.64 -14.55
C THR A 319 -4.06 12.00 -14.24
N ARG A 320 -4.95 12.12 -15.23
CA ARG A 320 -6.39 12.31 -14.98
C ARG A 320 -7.03 11.13 -14.28
N THR A 321 -6.65 9.91 -14.65
CA THR A 321 -7.11 8.69 -13.96
C THR A 321 -6.59 8.68 -12.53
N TYR A 322 -5.31 8.98 -12.36
CA TYR A 322 -4.66 9.09 -11.05
C TYR A 322 -5.33 10.12 -10.13
N LEU A 323 -5.78 11.26 -10.68
CA LEU A 323 -6.53 12.27 -9.92
C LEU A 323 -7.92 11.77 -9.48
N LYS A 324 -8.61 10.99 -10.30
CA LYS A 324 -9.89 10.37 -9.92
C LYS A 324 -9.70 9.34 -8.79
N GLU A 325 -8.63 8.56 -8.86
CA GLU A 325 -8.25 7.64 -7.78
C GLU A 325 -7.93 8.42 -6.50
N PHE A 326 -7.19 9.53 -6.60
CA PHE A 326 -6.92 10.43 -5.49
C PHE A 326 -8.20 10.90 -4.80
N GLU A 327 -9.12 11.50 -5.55
CA GLU A 327 -10.38 11.98 -4.99
C GLU A 327 -11.20 10.88 -4.33
N ALA A 328 -11.25 9.71 -4.96
CA ALA A 328 -12.01 8.57 -4.46
C ALA A 328 -11.44 8.02 -3.15
N VAL A 329 -10.12 7.79 -3.10
CA VAL A 329 -9.45 7.30 -1.88
C VAL A 329 -9.46 8.38 -0.79
N TRP A 330 -9.25 9.65 -1.15
CA TRP A 330 -9.34 10.76 -0.20
C TRP A 330 -10.68 10.78 0.53
N LYS A 331 -11.80 10.63 -0.21
CA LYS A 331 -13.13 10.54 0.39
C LYS A 331 -13.24 9.36 1.36
N VAL A 332 -12.83 8.15 0.94
CA VAL A 332 -12.87 6.96 1.81
C VAL A 332 -12.11 7.18 3.13
N LEU A 333 -10.98 7.91 3.11
CA LEU A 333 -10.19 8.16 4.31
C LEU A 333 -10.73 9.26 5.24
N HIS A 334 -11.67 10.08 4.76
CA HIS A 334 -12.23 11.24 5.48
C HIS A 334 -13.74 11.13 5.74
N THR A 335 -14.34 9.96 5.51
CA THR A 335 -15.74 9.66 5.85
C THR A 335 -15.82 8.88 7.15
#